data_AF-A0AAD8MLF3-F1
#
_entry.id   AF-A0AAD8MLF3-F1
#
_cell.length_a   1.000
_cell.length_b   1.000
_cell.length_c   1.000
_cell.angle_alpha   90.00
_cell.angle_beta   90.00
_cell.angle_gamma   90.00
#
_symmetry.space_group_name_H-M   'P 1'
#
loop_
_entity.id
_entity.type
_entity.pdbx_description
1 polymer ?
#
loop_
_entity_poly.entity_id
_entity_poly.type
_entity_poly.pdbx_seq_one_letter_code
_entity_poly.pdbx_strand_id
1 'polypeptide(L)'
;MRVIVKADVQGSVQAVTDALKSLNSSQVFINIVYVGVGSITQSDLDLAQACGACIVGFNVKGPSGCVGMSATQTGIKVQLIVDTPYFYCIVSFTTPETASS
;
A
#
# COMPACT_ATOMS: atom_id res chain seq x y z
N MET A 1 -11.89 -2.08 0.68
CA MET A 1 -10.95 -1.11 0.10
C MET A 1 -10.03 -1.80 -0.91
N ARG A 2 -9.69 -1.16 -2.03
CA ARG A 2 -8.76 -1.72 -3.03
C ARG A 2 -7.34 -1.23 -2.77
N VAL A 3 -6.38 -2.15 -2.77
CA VAL A 3 -4.98 -1.82 -2.46
C VAL A 3 -4.05 -2.48 -3.46
N ILE A 4 -3.02 -1.75 -3.85
CA ILE A 4 -1.89 -2.21 -4.67
C ILE A 4 -0.68 -2.31 -3.76
N VAL A 5 -0.04 -3.47 -3.72
CA VAL A 5 1.10 -3.73 -2.85
C VAL A 5 2.36 -3.84 -3.70
N LYS A 6 3.36 -3.05 -3.35
CA LYS A 6 4.71 -3.08 -3.91
C LYS A 6 5.68 -3.43 -2.80
N ALA A 7 6.64 -4.32 -3.04
CA ALA A 7 7.76 -4.49 -2.11
C ALA A 7 9.08 -4.65 -2.85
N ASP A 8 10.19 -4.41 -2.18
CA ASP A 8 11.52 -4.57 -2.79
C ASP A 8 11.91 -6.06 -2.96
N VAL A 9 11.45 -6.91 -2.04
CA VAL A 9 11.71 -8.36 -2.05
C VAL A 9 10.42 -9.16 -1.98
N GLN A 10 10.42 -10.32 -2.64
CA GLN A 10 9.25 -11.19 -2.77
C GLN A 10 8.74 -11.72 -1.41
N GLY A 11 9.64 -11.96 -0.44
CA GLY A 11 9.26 -12.41 0.90
C GLY A 11 8.39 -11.41 1.68
N SER A 12 8.67 -10.12 1.52
CA SER A 12 7.87 -9.05 2.14
C SER A 12 6.46 -8.99 1.57
N VAL A 13 6.33 -9.10 0.24
CA VAL A 13 5.04 -9.14 -0.44
C VAL A 13 4.16 -10.28 0.09
N GLN A 14 4.74 -11.46 0.21
CA GLN A 14 4.03 -12.65 0.69
C GLN A 14 3.53 -12.43 2.12
N ALA A 15 4.41 -11.98 3.02
CA ALA A 15 4.09 -11.74 4.43
C ALA A 15 3.00 -10.68 4.62
N VAL A 16 3.07 -9.59 3.85
CA VAL A 16 2.06 -8.53 3.84
C VAL A 16 0.72 -9.08 3.38
N THR A 17 0.70 -9.79 2.25
CA THR A 17 -0.52 -10.36 1.69
C THR A 17 -1.18 -11.33 2.67
N ASP A 18 -0.38 -12.18 3.33
CA ASP A 18 -0.86 -13.12 4.35
C ASP A 18 -1.44 -12.39 5.57
N ALA A 19 -0.74 -11.36 6.07
CA ALA A 19 -1.24 -10.54 7.18
C ALA A 19 -2.55 -9.82 6.82
N LEU A 20 -2.65 -9.25 5.61
CA LEU A 20 -3.88 -8.62 5.09
C LEU A 20 -5.03 -9.62 4.96
N LYS A 21 -4.76 -10.85 4.52
CA LYS A 21 -5.76 -11.93 4.47
C LYS A 21 -6.18 -12.38 5.86
N SER A 22 -5.27 -12.43 6.83
CA SER A 22 -5.57 -12.75 8.22
C SER A 22 -6.43 -11.66 8.89
N LEU A 23 -6.24 -10.40 8.50
CA LEU A 23 -7.04 -9.26 8.95
C LEU A 23 -8.39 -9.13 8.23
N ASN A 24 -8.62 -9.86 7.13
CA ASN A 24 -9.92 -9.88 6.44
C ASN A 24 -10.97 -10.51 7.38
N SER A 25 -11.75 -9.66 8.02
CA SER A 25 -12.83 -10.00 8.95
C SER A 25 -14.08 -9.20 8.59
N SER A 26 -15.24 -9.48 9.19
CA SER A 26 -16.49 -8.75 8.88
C SER A 26 -16.37 -7.22 9.02
N GLN A 27 -15.40 -6.73 9.79
CA GLN A 27 -15.20 -5.31 10.06
C GLN A 27 -14.24 -4.64 9.06
N VAL A 28 -13.37 -5.41 8.38
CA VAL A 28 -12.33 -4.90 7.49
C VAL A 28 -12.19 -5.83 6.29
N PHE A 29 -12.54 -5.32 5.11
CA PHE A 29 -12.37 -6.03 3.84
C PHE A 29 -11.32 -5.35 2.97
N ILE A 30 -10.13 -5.96 2.87
CA ILE A 30 -9.08 -5.53 1.96
C ILE A 30 -9.06 -6.42 0.72
N ASN A 31 -9.18 -5.78 -0.44
CA ASN A 31 -9.06 -6.42 -1.75
C ASN A 31 -7.75 -5.99 -2.41
N ILE A 32 -6.86 -6.94 -2.63
CA ILE A 32 -5.55 -6.69 -3.24
C ILE A 32 -5.73 -6.80 -4.75
N VAL A 33 -5.60 -5.66 -5.45
CA VAL A 33 -5.83 -5.58 -6.90
C VAL A 33 -4.58 -5.98 -7.67
N TYR A 34 -3.41 -5.56 -7.16
CA TYR A 34 -2.13 -5.83 -7.80
C TYR A 34 -1.04 -5.96 -6.75
N VAL A 35 -0.12 -6.88 -7.03
CA VAL A 35 1.03 -7.20 -6.20
C VAL A 35 2.25 -7.25 -7.11
N GLY A 36 3.27 -6.48 -6.78
CA GLY A 36 4.51 -6.46 -7.56
C GLY A 36 5.75 -6.31 -6.70
N VAL A 37 6.87 -6.79 -7.22
CA VAL A 37 8.19 -6.54 -6.63
C VAL A 37 8.88 -5.42 -7.42
N GLY A 38 9.52 -4.49 -6.72
CA GLY A 38 10.23 -3.34 -7.29
C GLY A 38 9.61 -1.98 -6.96
N SER A 39 10.20 -0.92 -7.52
CA SER A 39 9.79 0.46 -7.28
C SER A 39 8.39 0.77 -7.81
N ILE A 40 7.79 1.84 -7.29
CA ILE A 40 6.52 2.39 -7.75
C ILE A 40 6.76 3.16 -9.05
N THR A 41 5.99 2.85 -10.09
CA THR A 41 6.09 3.45 -11.43
C THR A 41 4.83 4.23 -11.78
N GLN A 42 4.88 4.99 -12.88
CA GLN A 42 3.71 5.73 -13.38
C GLN A 42 2.53 4.80 -13.70
N SER A 43 2.81 3.64 -14.31
CA SER A 43 1.78 2.64 -14.62
C SER A 43 1.04 2.15 -13.37
N ASP A 44 1.73 2.05 -12.22
CA ASP A 44 1.09 1.67 -10.95
C ASP A 44 0.14 2.76 -10.46
N LEU A 45 0.49 4.04 -10.67
CA LEU A 45 -0.39 5.17 -10.37
C LEU A 45 -1.60 5.20 -11.31
N ASP A 46 -1.41 5.03 -12.61
CA ASP A 46 -2.52 5.01 -13.56
C ASP A 46 -3.51 3.88 -13.23
N LEU A 47 -2.98 2.70 -12.86
CA LEU A 47 -3.80 1.56 -12.43
C LEU A 47 -4.53 1.87 -11.11
N ALA A 48 -3.84 2.46 -10.14
CA ALA A 48 -4.43 2.91 -8.89
C ALA A 48 -5.55 3.94 -9.13
N GLN A 49 -5.36 4.87 -10.05
CA GLN A 49 -6.32 5.90 -10.41
C GLN A 49 -7.56 5.29 -11.08
N ALA A 50 -7.34 4.44 -12.08
CA ALA A 50 -8.42 3.78 -12.82
C ALA A 50 -9.27 2.88 -11.91
N CYS A 51 -8.64 2.23 -10.93
CA CYS A 51 -9.31 1.32 -10.01
C CYS A 51 -9.81 1.98 -8.71
N GLY A 52 -9.41 3.23 -8.44
CA GLY A 52 -9.58 3.90 -7.15
C GLY A 52 -8.91 3.14 -6.00
N ALA A 53 -7.70 2.62 -6.22
CA ALA A 53 -6.93 1.86 -5.23
C ALA A 53 -5.84 2.73 -4.60
N CYS A 54 -5.43 2.40 -3.38
CA CYS A 54 -4.25 3.01 -2.74
C CYS A 54 -3.00 2.16 -3.00
N ILE A 55 -1.83 2.81 -3.06
CA ILE A 55 -0.55 2.13 -3.27
C ILE A 55 0.20 2.06 -1.94
N VAL A 56 0.63 0.85 -1.58
CA VAL A 56 1.44 0.61 -0.38
C VAL A 56 2.78 -0.01 -0.81
N GLY A 57 3.87 0.69 -0.52
CA GLY A 57 5.23 0.27 -0.81
C GLY A 57 5.96 -0.20 0.44
N PHE A 58 6.45 -1.44 0.47
CA PHE A 58 7.21 -2.03 1.58
C PHE A 58 8.68 -2.14 1.24
N ASN A 59 9.52 -1.42 1.99
CA ASN A 59 10.97 -1.36 1.78
C ASN A 59 11.38 -0.94 0.36
N VAL A 60 10.47 -0.34 -0.43
CA VAL A 60 10.77 0.12 -1.79
C VAL A 60 11.44 1.48 -1.73
N LYS A 61 12.44 1.69 -2.59
CA LYS A 61 12.92 3.04 -2.87
C LYS A 61 11.73 3.88 -3.31
N GLY A 62 11.53 5.02 -2.64
CA GLY A 62 10.40 5.90 -2.85
C GLY A 62 10.23 6.26 -4.34
N PRO A 63 9.00 6.60 -4.75
CA PRO A 63 8.74 6.98 -6.12
C PRO A 63 9.68 8.11 -6.52
N SER A 64 10.21 8.05 -7.75
CA SER A 64 10.94 9.17 -8.36
C SER A 64 10.14 10.46 -8.15
N GLY A 65 10.78 11.62 -7.94
CA GLY A 65 10.07 12.86 -7.60
C GLY A 65 8.89 13.21 -8.53
N CYS A 66 8.98 12.83 -9.81
CA CYS A 66 7.90 12.94 -10.80
C CYS A 66 6.67 12.04 -10.50
N VAL A 67 6.89 10.81 -10.03
CA VAL A 67 5.84 9.86 -9.65
C VAL A 67 5.16 10.34 -8.37
N GLY A 68 5.90 10.83 -7.38
CA GLY A 68 5.33 11.43 -6.17
C GLY A 68 4.44 12.65 -6.45
N MET A 69 4.88 13.54 -7.36
CA MET A 69 4.06 14.66 -7.82
C MET A 69 2.79 14.19 -8.53
N SER A 70 2.91 13.21 -9.42
CA SER A 70 1.75 12.66 -10.15
C SER A 70 0.72 12.04 -9.21
N ALA A 71 1.16 11.32 -8.17
CA ALA A 71 0.27 10.78 -7.15
C ALA A 71 -0.51 11.90 -6.43
N THR A 72 0.16 12.99 -6.12
CA THR A 72 -0.44 14.14 -5.44
C THR A 72 -1.44 14.87 -6.35
N GLN A 73 -1.12 15.02 -7.64
CA GLN A 73 -2.03 15.61 -8.64
C GLN A 73 -3.28 14.77 -8.87
N THR A 74 -3.14 13.44 -8.84
CA THR A 74 -4.23 12.50 -9.08
C THR A 74 -5.04 12.17 -7.83
N GLY A 75 -4.59 12.63 -6.66
CA GLY A 75 -5.22 12.35 -5.37
C GLY A 75 -5.02 10.91 -4.89
N ILE A 76 -4.02 10.20 -5.42
CA ILE A 76 -3.73 8.82 -5.05
C ILE A 76 -2.90 8.80 -3.78
N LYS A 77 -3.38 8.04 -2.79
CA LYS A 77 -2.69 7.86 -1.52
C LYS A 77 -1.57 6.83 -1.70
N VAL A 78 -0.32 7.30 -1.63
CA VAL A 78 0.89 6.47 -1.68
C VAL A 78 1.50 6.43 -0.29
N GLN A 79 1.62 5.23 0.26
CA GLN A 79 2.18 5.03 1.60
C GLN A 79 3.40 4.13 1.52
N LEU A 80 4.54 4.62 2.01
CA LEU A 80 5.80 3.89 2.04
C LEU A 80 6.08 3.45 3.46
N ILE A 81 6.39 2.18 3.62
CA ILE A 81 6.69 1.54 4.89
C ILE A 81 8.14 1.08 4.83
N VAL A 82 8.97 1.69 5.67
CA VAL A 82 10.38 1.38 5.84
C VAL A 82 10.56 1.09 7.32
N ASP A 83 11.15 -0.06 7.65
CA ASP A 83 11.57 -0.38 9.02
C ASP A 83 10.44 -0.55 10.07
N THR A 84 9.27 -1.06 9.68
CA THR A 84 8.16 -1.34 10.64
C THR A 84 7.71 -2.80 10.53
N PRO A 85 7.45 -3.51 11.66
CA PRO A 85 6.87 -4.85 11.59
C PRO A 85 5.54 -4.81 10.83
N TYR A 86 5.45 -5.63 9.77
CA TYR A 86 4.34 -5.66 8.81
C TYR A 86 2.95 -5.69 9.48
N PHE A 87 2.85 -6.41 10.60
CA PHE A 87 1.60 -6.60 11.32
C PHE A 87 1.02 -5.30 11.89
N TYR A 88 1.87 -4.42 12.44
CA TYR A 88 1.40 -3.22 13.11
C TYR A 88 0.94 -2.15 12.12
N CYS A 89 1.65 -2.01 10.99
CA CYS A 89 1.35 -0.97 10.02
C CYS A 89 0.02 -1.18 9.31
N ILE A 90 -0.34 -2.43 9.00
CA ILE A 90 -1.61 -2.75 8.32
C ILE A 90 -2.80 -2.42 9.23
N VAL A 91 -2.68 -2.67 10.53
CA VAL A 91 -3.69 -2.29 11.53
C VAL A 91 -3.85 -0.77 11.55
N SER A 92 -2.76 -0.01 11.67
CA SER A 92 -2.81 1.47 11.61
C SER A 92 -3.37 2.04 10.30
N PHE A 93 -3.23 1.32 9.18
CA PHE A 93 -3.82 1.72 7.89
C PHE A 93 -5.34 1.48 7.83
N THR A 94 -5.80 0.44 8.52
CA THR A 94 -7.20 -0.02 8.51
C THR A 94 -8.06 0.66 9.58
N THR A 95 -7.49 0.93 10.75
CA THR A 95 -8.17 1.63 11.85
C THR A 95 -7.62 3.05 11.96
N PRO A 96 -8.31 4.07 11.40
CA PRO A 96 -7.92 5.47 11.60
C PRO A 96 -8.25 6.02 13.00
N GLU A 97 -8.67 5.20 13.97
CA GLU A 97 -8.83 5.58 15.38
C GLU A 97 -7.56 5.17 16.15
N THR A 98 -6.77 6.00 16.81
CA THR A 98 -7.06 7.25 17.54
C THR A 98 -5.79 8.12 17.53
N ALA A 99 -5.73 9.13 16.67
CA ALA A 99 -4.87 10.29 16.95
C ALA A 99 -5.58 11.15 18.00
N SER A 100 -5.27 10.88 19.26
CA SER A 100 -5.40 11.74 20.46
C SER A 100 -6.62 12.68 20.56
N SER A 101 -7.52 12.38 21.52
CA SER A 101 -7.95 13.41 22.49
C SER A 101 -6.83 13.70 23.48
#